data_AF-A0A3A4PF33-F1
#
_entry.id   AF-A0A3A4PF33-F1
#
_cell.length_a   1.000
_cell.length_b   1.000
_cell.length_c   1.000
_cell.angle_alpha   90.00
_cell.angle_beta   90.00
_cell.angle_gamma   90.00
#
_symmetry.space_group_name_H-M   'P 1'
#
loop_
_entity.id
_entity.type
_entity.pdbx_description
1 polymer ?
#
loop_
_entity_poly.entity_id
_entity_poly.type
_entity_poly.pdbx_seq_one_letter_code
_entity_poly.pdbx_strand_id
1 'polypeptide(L)' 'MRLTEKEEIIPASTREAACHTGIAAAEFSRIRNADFGRFTLDRLIRIRYSLNHELEVEVTIQSHQEGK' A
#
# COMPACT_ATOMS: atom_id res chain seq x y z
N MET A 1 -26.97 -16.02 -14.80
CA MET A 1 -26.99 -14.65 -14.26
C MET A 1 -25.64 -14.41 -13.60
N ARG A 2 -24.66 -13.90 -14.36
CA ARG A 2 -23.33 -13.57 -13.82
C ARG A 2 -23.50 -12.31 -12.98
N LEU A 3 -23.41 -12.47 -11.66
CA LEU A 3 -23.23 -11.34 -10.75
C LEU A 3 -21.90 -10.71 -11.16
N THR A 4 -22.01 -9.52 -11.73
CA THR A 4 -20.97 -8.60 -12.15
C THR A 4 -19.62 -8.90 -11.48
N GLU A 5 -18.61 -9.14 -12.31
CA GLU A 5 -17.23 -8.74 -12.03
C GLU A 5 -17.32 -7.44 -11.24
N LYS A 6 -17.15 -7.49 -9.92
CA LYS A 6 -17.06 -6.27 -9.14
C LYS A 6 -15.83 -5.61 -9.71
N GLU A 7 -15.99 -4.55 -10.50
CA GLU A 7 -14.88 -3.67 -10.82
C GLU A 7 -14.16 -3.44 -9.51
N GLU A 8 -12.89 -3.79 -9.48
CA GLU A 8 -12.09 -3.66 -8.30
C GLU A 8 -11.85 -2.16 -8.09
N ILE A 9 -12.72 -1.53 -7.30
CA ILE A 9 -12.73 -0.07 -7.15
C ILE A 9 -11.50 0.30 -6.32
N ILE A 10 -10.44 0.71 -7.02
CA ILE A 10 -9.32 1.39 -6.38
C ILE A 10 -9.87 2.76 -5.90
N PRO A 11 -9.84 3.06 -4.60
CA PRO A 11 -10.47 4.25 -4.05
C PRO A 11 -9.88 5.54 -4.66
N ALA A 12 -10.74 6.43 -5.13
CA ALA A 12 -10.36 7.66 -5.82
C ALA A 12 -9.91 8.78 -4.85
N SER A 13 -10.20 8.63 -3.55
CA SER A 13 -9.78 9.59 -2.52
C SER A 13 -9.19 8.94 -1.27
N THR A 14 -8.39 9.70 -0.51
CA THR A 14 -7.83 9.24 0.77
C THR A 14 -8.89 8.90 1.82
N ARG A 15 -10.06 9.53 1.74
CA ARG A 15 -11.18 9.26 2.67
C ARG A 15 -11.89 7.96 2.30
N GLU A 16 -12.08 7.73 1.01
CA GLU A 16 -12.64 6.50 0.49
C GLU A 16 -11.72 5.31 0.79
N ALA A 17 -10.41 5.48 0.59
CA ALA A 17 -9.41 4.48 0.96
C ALA A 17 -9.44 4.16 2.45
N ALA A 18 -9.56 5.18 3.31
CA ALA A 18 -9.70 4.98 4.75
C ALA A 18 -10.97 4.22 5.13
N CYS A 19 -12.10 4.52 4.47
CA CYS A 19 -13.36 3.82 4.68
C CYS A 19 -13.29 2.35 4.25
N HIS A 20 -12.66 2.08 3.10
CA HIS A 20 -12.54 0.74 2.54
C HIS A 20 -11.61 -0.16 3.37
N THR A 21 -10.51 0.41 3.90
CA THR A 21 -9.42 -0.38 4.50
C THR A 21 -9.34 -0.31 6.02
N GLY A 22 -10.03 0.64 6.66
CA GLY A 22 -9.88 0.95 8.08
C GLY A 22 -8.54 1.61 8.46
N ILE A 23 -7.69 1.93 7.48
CA ILE A 23 -6.42 2.64 7.68
C ILE A 23 -6.69 4.14 7.78
N ALA A 24 -5.93 4.85 8.62
CA ALA A 24 -6.11 6.28 8.78
C ALA A 24 -5.87 7.03 7.47
N ALA A 25 -6.77 7.96 7.11
CA ALA A 25 -6.63 8.80 5.91
C ALA A 25 -5.27 9.54 5.83
N ALA A 26 -4.68 9.85 6.98
CA ALA A 26 -3.36 10.47 7.08
C ALA A 26 -2.24 9.59 6.51
N GLU A 27 -2.32 8.26 6.65
CA GLU A 27 -1.32 7.35 6.08
C GLU A 27 -1.34 7.38 4.56
N PHE A 28 -2.53 7.33 3.95
CA PHE A 28 -2.67 7.48 2.50
C PHE A 28 -2.17 8.85 2.01
N SER A 29 -2.43 9.91 2.78
CA SER A 29 -1.92 11.24 2.44
C SER A 29 -0.39 11.31 2.48
N ARG A 30 0.26 10.65 3.45
CA ARG A 30 1.73 10.58 3.52
C ARG A 30 2.31 9.81 2.35
N ILE A 31 1.73 8.65 2.01
CA ILE A 31 2.15 7.84 0.86
C ILE A 31 2.06 8.64 -0.44
N ARG A 32 0.92 9.32 -0.67
CA ARG A 32 0.73 10.16 -1.87
C ARG A 32 1.72 11.32 -1.94
N ASN A 33 2.16 11.84 -0.80
CA ASN A 33 3.15 12.91 -0.71
C ASN A 33 4.61 12.39 -0.62
N ALA A 34 4.82 11.07 -0.80
CA ALA A 34 6.12 10.40 -0.65
C ALA A 34 6.82 10.60 0.71
N ASP A 35 6.05 10.87 1.79
CA ASP A 35 6.55 10.93 3.17
C ASP A 35 6.65 9.51 3.75
N PHE A 36 7.70 8.78 3.36
CA PHE A 36 7.91 7.39 3.76
C PHE A 36 8.73 7.21 5.04
N GLY A 37 9.26 8.29 5.64
CA GLY A 37 10.17 8.22 6.79
C GLY A 37 9.58 7.57 8.05
N ARG A 38 8.26 7.38 8.10
CA ARG A 38 7.53 6.73 9.19
C ARG A 38 7.04 5.31 8.86
N PHE A 39 7.27 4.82 7.65
CA PHE A 39 6.76 3.54 7.20
C PHE A 39 7.86 2.48 7.19
N THR A 40 7.54 1.31 7.74
CA THR A 40 8.31 0.10 7.43
C THR A 40 7.88 -0.44 6.07
N LEU A 41 8.74 -1.22 5.41
CA LEU A 41 8.39 -1.92 4.17
C LEU A 41 7.16 -2.83 4.37
N ASP A 42 7.08 -3.57 5.49
CA ASP A 42 5.90 -4.38 5.87
C ASP A 42 4.63 -3.53 5.91
N ARG A 43 4.68 -2.31 6.47
CA ARG A 43 3.50 -1.43 6.52
C ARG A 43 3.06 -1.02 5.11
N LEU A 44 3.98 -0.68 4.22
CA LEU A 44 3.66 -0.33 2.83
C LEU A 44 3.01 -1.50 2.09
N ILE A 45 3.56 -2.70 2.25
CA ILE A 45 3.04 -3.95 1.69
C ILE A 45 1.60 -4.20 2.18
N ARG A 46 1.36 -4.10 3.51
CA ARG A 46 0.02 -4.29 4.08
C ARG A 46 -1.00 -3.26 3.59
N ILE A 47 -0.60 -1.99 3.49
CA ILE A 47 -1.48 -0.94 2.97
C ILE A 47 -1.84 -1.23 1.52
N ARG A 48 -0.87 -1.59 0.67
CA ARG A 48 -1.14 -1.95 -0.72
C ARG A 48 -2.04 -3.18 -0.83
N TYR A 49 -1.77 -4.22 -0.05
CA TYR A 49 -2.59 -5.43 -0.01
C TYR A 49 -4.02 -5.15 0.45
N SER A 50 -4.23 -4.22 1.39
CA SER A 50 -5.58 -3.87 1.86
C SER A 50 -6.47 -3.19 0.81
N LEU A 51 -5.90 -2.65 -0.27
CA LEU A 51 -6.65 -1.94 -1.30
C LEU A 51 -7.24 -2.89 -2.36
N ASN A 52 -6.54 -3.96 -2.70
CA ASN A 52 -6.82 -4.79 -3.88
C ASN A 52 -6.64 -6.30 -3.62
N HIS A 53 -6.26 -6.69 -2.39
CA HIS A 53 -5.95 -8.07 -2.00
C HIS A 53 -5.00 -8.85 -2.92
N GLU A 54 -4.31 -8.15 -3.82
CA GLU A 54 -3.38 -8.66 -4.82
C GLU A 54 -2.14 -7.76 -4.84
N LEU A 55 -0.98 -8.38 -4.66
CA LEU A 55 0.31 -7.72 -4.62
C LEU A 55 1.41 -8.73 -4.90
N GLU A 56 2.28 -8.40 -5.85
CA GLU A 56 3.57 -9.06 -6.05
C GLU A 56 4.68 -8.20 -5.44
N VAL A 57 5.64 -8.83 -4.75
CA VAL A 57 6.76 -8.14 -4.10
C VAL A 57 8.07 -8.81 -4.50
N GLU A 58 8.96 -8.03 -5.12
CA GLU A 58 10.35 -8.41 -5.35
C GLU A 58 11.25 -7.63 -4.39
N VAL A 59 12.14 -8.34 -3.68
CA VAL A 59 13.11 -7.72 -2.75
C VAL A 59 14.51 -8.18 -3.10
N THR A 60 15.35 -7.22 -3.50
CA THR A 60 16.77 -7.45 -3.72
C THR A 60 17.57 -6.90 -2.55
N ILE A 61 18.26 -7.78 -1.82
CA ILE A 61 19.11 -7.40 -0.69
C ILE A 61 20.54 -7.32 -1.19
N GLN A 62 21.19 -6.17 -1.00
CA GLN A 62 22.61 -5.99 -1.25
C GLN A 62 23.32 -5.81 0.09
N SER A 63 24.31 -6.67 0.38
CA SER A 63 25.18 -6.44 1.52
C SER A 63 26.07 -5.24 1.22
N HIS A 64 25.94 -4.17 1.99
CA HIS A 64 26.94 -3.12 2.00
C HIS A 64 28.14 -3.66 2.77
N GLN A 65 29.16 -4.13 2.04
CA GLN A 65 30.45 -4.43 2.65
C GLN A 65 31.13 -3.09 2.91
N GLU A 66 31.09 -2.60 4.15
CA GLU A 66 32.05 -1.58 4.58
C GLU A 66 33.45 -2.18 4.41
N GLY A 67 34.25 -1.59 3.54
CA GLY A 67 35.61 -2.04 3.27
C GLY A 67 36.41 -2.11 4.57
N LYS A 68 36.89 -3.31 4.88
CA LYS A 68 37.99 -3.51 5.84
C LYS A 68 39.32 -3.11 5.21
#